data_AF-A0A426UF79-F1
#
_entry.id   AF-A0A426UF79-F1
#
_cell.length_a   1.000
_cell.length_b   1.000
_cell.length_c   1.000
_cell.angle_alpha   90.00
_cell.angle_beta   90.00
_cell.angle_gamma   90.00
#
_symmetry.space_group_name_H-M   'P 1'
#
loop_
_entity.id
_entity.type
_entity.pdbx_description
1 polymer ?
#
loop_
_entity_poly.entity_id
_entity_poly.type
_entity_poly.pdbx_seq_one_letter_code
_entity_poly.pdbx_strand_id
1 'polypeptide(L)'
;QLLLVGHQRNVEIQVMPLDRDEHASLAGPFTLLLTKSRRRMAYVEAQSQSVVHSDPVKVQNLEATYGILRAQALTPKESPGWIERLLGEL
;
A
#
# COMPACT_ATOMS: atom_id res chain seq x y z
N GLN A 1 -13.24 -0.45 11.67
CA GLN A 1 -13.65 -0.52 10.25
C GLN A 1 -12.64 -1.29 9.39
N LEU A 2 -11.33 -1.07 9.51
CA LEU A 2 -10.31 -1.80 8.73
C LEU A 2 -10.44 -3.34 8.83
N LEU A 3 -10.63 -3.88 10.04
CA LEU A 3 -10.85 -5.32 10.23
C LEU A 3 -12.07 -5.83 9.43
N LEU A 4 -13.19 -5.11 9.45
CA LEU A 4 -14.39 -5.49 8.67
C LEU A 4 -14.10 -5.55 7.16
N VAL A 5 -13.32 -4.60 6.64
CA VAL A 5 -12.93 -4.57 5.22
C VAL A 5 -11.93 -5.67 4.89
N GLY A 6 -11.00 -5.98 5.80
CA GLY A 6 -10.02 -7.05 5.64
C GLY A 6 -10.61 -8.47 5.58
N HIS A 7 -11.88 -8.66 6.00
CA HIS A 7 -12.59 -9.93 5.83
C HIS A 7 -13.11 -10.16 4.39
N GLN A 8 -13.03 -9.17 3.50
CA GLN A 8 -13.43 -9.34 2.11
C GLN A 8 -12.38 -10.14 1.34
N ARG A 9 -12.81 -11.15 0.57
CA ARG A 9 -11.94 -12.06 -0.21
C ARG A 9 -11.02 -11.38 -1.22
N ASN A 10 -11.29 -10.13 -1.58
CA ASN A 10 -10.58 -9.35 -2.58
C ASN A 10 -9.75 -8.21 -1.96
N VAL A 11 -9.58 -8.22 -0.64
CA VAL A 11 -8.82 -7.22 0.10
C VAL A 11 -7.74 -7.91 0.91
N GLU A 12 -6.51 -7.42 0.77
CA GLU A 12 -5.42 -7.72 1.70
C GLU A 12 -5.02 -6.43 2.39
N ILE A 13 -4.81 -6.49 3.70
CA ILE A 13 -4.35 -5.37 4.51
C ILE A 13 -2.99 -5.74 5.10
N GLN A 14 -2.01 -4.89 4.88
CA GLN A 14 -0.71 -4.97 5.53
C GLN A 14 -0.43 -3.69 6.30
N VAL A 15 0.11 -3.82 7.51
CA VAL A 15 0.49 -2.69 8.37
C VAL A 15 2.00 -2.51 8.33
N MET A 16 2.45 -1.29 8.03
CA MET A 16 3.85 -0.91 8.22
C MET A 16 4.05 -0.54 9.70
N PRO A 17 4.89 -1.26 10.45
CA PRO A 17 5.18 -0.90 11.83
C PRO A 17 6.09 0.35 11.88
N LEU A 18 5.99 1.12 12.96
CA LEU A 18 6.70 2.41 13.12
C LEU A 18 8.14 2.25 13.62
N ASP A 19 8.55 1.04 13.99
CA ASP A 19 9.89 0.69 14.45
C ASP A 19 10.88 0.45 13.29
N ARG A 20 10.46 0.71 12.04
CA ARG A 20 11.31 0.60 10.86
C ARG A 20 12.06 1.92 10.65
N ASP A 21 13.38 1.86 10.74
CA ASP A 21 14.28 3.01 10.60
C ASP A 21 14.02 3.78 9.29
N GLU A 22 13.74 3.08 8.19
CA GLU A 22 13.43 3.66 6.89
C GLU A 22 12.42 2.79 6.13
N HIS A 23 11.52 3.45 5.39
CA HIS A 23 10.64 2.78 4.44
C HIS A 23 10.57 3.55 3.11
N ALA A 24 10.41 2.84 2.00
CA ALA A 24 10.47 3.43 0.66
C ALA A 24 9.34 4.44 0.33
N SER A 25 8.34 4.58 1.20
CA SER A 25 7.17 5.48 1.02
C SER A 25 7.44 6.94 1.40
N LEU A 26 8.66 7.44 1.22
CA LEU A 26 8.99 8.84 1.48
C LEU A 26 8.41 9.81 0.44
N ALA A 27 7.92 9.28 -0.69
CA ALA A 27 7.35 10.07 -1.80
C ALA A 27 5.83 10.30 -1.70
N GLY A 28 5.18 9.87 -0.61
CA GLY A 28 3.74 9.98 -0.40
C GLY A 28 2.93 8.78 -0.89
N PRO A 29 1.59 8.81 -0.70
CA PRO A 29 0.71 7.70 -1.05
C PRO A 29 0.55 7.58 -2.57
N PHE A 30 0.43 6.34 -3.03
CA PHE A 30 0.13 6.03 -4.42
C PHE A 30 -0.71 4.76 -4.54
N THR A 31 -1.42 4.63 -5.65
CA THR A 31 -2.22 3.46 -5.99
C THR A 31 -1.73 2.88 -7.32
N LEU A 32 -1.41 1.59 -7.33
CA LEU A 32 -1.13 0.86 -8.56
C LEU A 32 -2.43 0.29 -9.13
N LEU A 33 -2.59 0.42 -10.45
CA LEU A 33 -3.80 0.05 -11.17
C LEU A 33 -3.46 -0.88 -12.32
N LEU A 34 -4.16 -2.00 -12.41
CA LEU A 34 -4.16 -2.88 -13.58
C LEU A 34 -5.54 -2.87 -14.23
N THR A 35 -5.63 -2.36 -15.46
CA THR A 35 -6.91 -2.33 -16.18
C THR A 35 -7.29 -3.71 -16.71
N LYS A 36 -8.56 -3.89 -17.07
CA LYS A 36 -9.04 -5.08 -17.80
C LYS A 36 -8.27 -5.33 -19.10
N SER A 37 -7.78 -4.28 -19.74
CA SER A 37 -6.92 -4.36 -20.94
C SER A 37 -5.44 -4.63 -20.62
N ARG A 38 -5.11 -5.04 -19.39
CA ARG A 38 -3.75 -5.29 -18.88
C ARG A 38 -2.81 -4.08 -18.94
N ARG A 39 -3.35 -2.87 -18.97
CA ARG A 39 -2.55 -1.64 -18.88
C ARG A 39 -2.21 -1.38 -17.42
N ARG A 40 -0.92 -1.18 -17.14
CA ARG A 40 -0.43 -0.78 -15.82
C ARG A 40 -0.43 0.75 -15.73
N MET A 41 -0.98 1.27 -14.65
CA MET A 41 -1.03 2.70 -14.36
C MET A 41 -0.76 2.92 -12.88
N ALA A 42 -0.36 4.13 -12.52
CA ALA A 42 -0.22 4.52 -11.13
C ALA A 42 -0.89 5.86 -10.90
N TYR A 43 -1.59 5.99 -9.79
CA TYR A 43 -2.17 7.23 -9.32
C TYR A 43 -1.38 7.71 -8.11
N VAL A 44 -0.89 8.94 -8.15
CA VAL A 44 -0.09 9.55 -7.07
C VAL A 44 -0.82 10.79 -6.60
N GLU A 45 -1.00 10.90 -5.29
CA GLU A 45 -1.55 12.10 -4.66
C GLU A 45 -0.41 12.95 -4.13
N ALA A 46 -0.07 14.01 -4.85
CA ALA A 46 0.85 15.03 -4.36
C ALA A 46 0.05 16.19 -3.75
N GLN A 47 0.68 16.94 -2.84
CA GLN A 47 0.03 17.96 -1.99
C GLN A 47 -0.86 18.97 -2.75
N SER A 48 -0.57 19.26 -4.02
CA SER A 48 -1.32 20.21 -4.84
C SER A 48 -1.94 19.62 -6.10
N GLN A 49 -1.59 18.38 -6.48
CA GLN A 49 -2.05 17.75 -7.71
C GLN A 49 -2.13 16.23 -7.58
N SER A 50 -3.20 15.66 -8.08
CA SER A 50 -3.33 14.22 -8.27
C SER A 50 -3.03 13.87 -9.72
N VAL A 51 -2.09 12.95 -9.96
CA VAL A 51 -1.64 12.61 -11.32
C VAL A 51 -1.77 11.12 -11.57
N VAL A 52 -2.31 10.77 -12.74
CA VAL A 52 -2.30 9.39 -13.26
C VAL A 52 -1.14 9.23 -14.22
N HIS A 53 -0.20 8.35 -13.89
CA HIS A 53 0.89 7.93 -14.75
C HIS A 53 0.54 6.66 -15.51
N SER A 54 0.77 6.66 -16.81
CA SER A 54 0.74 5.46 -17.65
C SER A 54 2.05 5.21 -18.41
N ASP A 55 3.06 6.02 -18.14
CA ASP A 55 4.41 5.82 -18.66
C ASP A 55 5.01 4.57 -17.99
N PRO A 56 5.43 3.55 -18.76
CA PRO A 56 5.95 2.32 -18.19
C PRO A 56 7.12 2.52 -17.21
N VAL A 57 8.01 3.47 -17.46
CA VAL A 57 9.18 3.73 -16.59
C VAL A 57 8.73 4.29 -15.25
N LYS A 58 7.81 5.26 -15.27
CA LYS A 58 7.27 5.85 -14.03
C LYS A 58 6.48 4.82 -13.22
N VAL A 59 5.67 4.02 -13.89
CA VAL A 59 4.87 2.98 -13.23
C VAL A 59 5.76 1.88 -12.65
N GLN A 60 6.79 1.44 -13.38
CA GLN A 60 7.72 0.40 -12.91
C GLN A 60 8.45 0.82 -11.63
N ASN A 61 8.86 2.08 -11.51
CA ASN A 61 9.49 2.58 -10.29
C ASN A 61 8.54 2.47 -9.08
N LEU A 62 7.27 2.83 -9.26
CA LEU A 62 6.26 2.71 -8.20
C LEU A 62 5.91 1.25 -7.88
N GLU A 63 5.91 0.36 -8.87
CA GLU A 63 5.80 -1.09 -8.66
C GLU A 63 6.96 -1.63 -7.81
N ALA A 64 8.19 -1.17 -8.06
CA ALA A 64 9.36 -1.54 -7.27
C ALA A 64 9.28 -1.01 -5.83
N THR A 65 8.88 0.26 -5.65
CA THR A 65 8.63 0.85 -4.33
C THR A 65 7.57 0.05 -3.56
N TYR A 66 6.45 -0.30 -4.21
CA TYR A 66 5.42 -1.14 -3.61
C TYR A 66 5.97 -2.51 -3.18
N GLY A 67 6.81 -3.14 -4.01
CA GLY A 67 7.46 -4.41 -3.67
C GLY A 67 8.28 -4.34 -2.37
N ILE A 68 9.06 -3.27 -2.20
CA ILE A 68 9.87 -3.04 -0.99
C ILE A 68 8.96 -2.80 0.23
N LEU A 69 7.96 -1.94 0.10
CA LEU A 69 7.01 -1.65 1.17
C LEU A 69 6.28 -2.91 1.64
N ARG A 70 5.82 -3.72 0.69
CA ARG A 70 5.15 -4.99 0.97
C ARG A 70 6.04 -5.97 1.74
N ALA A 71 7.34 -5.99 1.43
CA ALA A 71 8.32 -6.85 2.09
C ALA A 71 8.70 -6.37 3.50
N GLN A 72 8.64 -5.06 3.75
CA GLN A 72 8.92 -4.47 5.06
C GLN A 72 7.71 -4.52 6.00
N ALA A 73 6.49 -4.37 5.47
CA ALA A 73 5.26 -4.40 6.24
C ALA A 73 5.02 -5.78 6.89
N LEU A 74 4.22 -5.80 7.96
CA LEU A 74 3.68 -7.02 8.54
C LEU A 74 2.94 -7.82 7.46
N THR A 75 3.00 -9.14 7.54
CA THR A 75 2.29 -9.98 6.57
C THR A 75 0.76 -9.76 6.66
N PRO A 76 0.00 -10.12 5.62
CA PRO A 76 -1.46 -10.03 5.68
C PRO A 76 -2.10 -10.85 6.81
N LYS A 77 -1.39 -11.88 7.32
CA LYS A 77 -1.84 -12.72 8.44
C LYS A 77 -1.56 -12.09 9.81
N GLU A 78 -0.44 -11.39 9.94
CA GLU A 78 -0.04 -10.74 11.20
C GLU A 78 -0.76 -9.40 11.41
N SER A 79 -1.08 -8.71 10.31
CA SER A 79 -1.66 -7.36 10.34
C SER A 79 -3.01 -7.27 11.08
N PRO A 80 -3.97 -8.20 10.94
CA PRO A 80 -5.22 -8.16 11.70
C PRO A 80 -4.99 -8.23 13.21
N GLY A 81 -4.15 -9.16 13.67
CA GLY A 81 -3.82 -9.30 15.09
C GLY A 81 -3.12 -8.06 15.66
N TRP A 82 -2.28 -7.40 14.85
CA TRP A 82 -1.68 -6.11 15.22
C TRP A 82 -2.73 -5.00 15.37
N ILE A 83 -3.69 -4.90 14.44
CA ILE A 83 -4.79 -3.92 14.50
C ILE A 83 -5.69 -4.18 15.72
N GLU A 84 -6.02 -5.45 15.98
CA GLU A 84 -6.82 -5.85 17.16
C GLU A 84 -6.13 -5.47 18.47
N ARG A 85 -4.81 -5.72 18.57
CA ARG A 85 -4.02 -5.33 19.74
C ARG A 85 -4.08 -3.83 19.98
N LEU A 86 -3.87 -3.01 18.96
CA LEU A 86 -3.97 -1.55 19.07
C LEU A 86 -5.38 -1.06 19.45
N LEU A 87 -6.44 -1.78 19.04
CA LEU A 87 -7.81 -1.46 19.42
C LEU A 87 -8.14 -1.85 20.87
N GLY A 88 -7.46 -2.84 21.45
CA GLY A 88 -7.62 -3.25 22.84
C GLY A 88 -6.67 -2.55 23.83
N GLU A 89 -5.63 -1.88 23.34
CA GLU A 89 -4.70 -1.05 24.12
C GLU A 89 -5.19 0.41 24.28
N LEU A 90 -6.43 0.71 23.85
CA LEU A 90 -7.12 2.00 24.00
C LEU A 90 -8.14 1.99 25.15
#